data_AF-A0A372BVW6-F1
#
_entry.id   AF-A0A372BVW6-F1
#
_cell.length_a   1.000
_cell.length_b   1.000
_cell.length_c   1.000
_cell.angle_alpha   90.00
_cell.angle_beta   90.00
_cell.angle_gamma   90.00
#
_symmetry.space_group_name_H-M   'P 1'
#
loop_
_entity.id
_entity.type
_entity.pdbx_description
1 polymer ?
#
loop_
_entity_poly.entity_id
_entity_poly.type
_entity_poly.pdbx_seq_one_letter_code
_entity_poly.pdbx_strand_id
1 'polypeptide(L)' 'MYVCVCNAVTERTIRDLVAEGYHTLNEIQALTGCSGTCGRCHDHAEAVIEASLARPASPVIPVIDPSGTSLLLPRTA' A
#
# COMPACT_ATOMS: atom_id res chain seq x y z
N MET A 1 -6.08 -8.74 6.47
CA MET A 1 -7.47 -9.22 6.39
C MET A 1 -8.18 -8.54 5.21
N TYR A 2 -9.41 -8.94 4.86
CA TYR A 2 -10.28 -8.11 4.01
C TYR A 2 -10.74 -6.88 4.79
N VAL A 3 -10.64 -5.72 4.17
CA VAL A 3 -11.17 -4.45 4.68
C VAL A 3 -12.53 -4.16 4.05
N CYS A 4 -12.66 -4.33 2.73
CA CYS A 4 -13.93 -4.19 2.02
C CYS A 4 -14.31 -5.52 1.37
N VAL A 5 -15.42 -6.12 1.82
CA VAL A 5 -15.93 -7.38 1.25
C VAL A 5 -16.62 -7.14 -0.10
N CYS A 6 -17.32 -6.00 -0.26
CA CYS A 6 -18.04 -5.68 -1.51
C CYS A 6 -17.12 -5.65 -2.72
N ASN A 7 -15.92 -5.07 -2.56
CA ASN A 7 -14.96 -4.86 -3.64
C ASN A 7 -13.67 -5.67 -3.45
N ALA A 8 -13.70 -6.69 -2.57
CA ALA A 8 -12.58 -7.57 -2.28
C ALA A 8 -11.25 -6.86 -1.97
N VAL A 9 -11.30 -5.73 -1.25
CA VAL A 9 -10.12 -4.94 -0.89
C VAL A 9 -9.53 -5.45 0.41
N THR A 10 -8.24 -5.74 0.42
CA THR A 10 -7.52 -6.23 1.60
C THR A 10 -6.71 -5.12 2.26
N GLU A 11 -6.34 -5.29 3.53
CA GLU A 11 -5.41 -4.38 4.19
C GLU A 11 -4.07 -4.28 3.45
N ARG A 12 -3.63 -5.38 2.81
CA ARG A 12 -2.40 -5.39 2.02
C ARG A 12 -2.55 -4.46 0.82
N THR A 13 -3.67 -4.54 0.11
CA THR A 13 -4.00 -3.63 -0.98
C THR A 13 -3.94 -2.16 -0.54
N ILE A 14 -4.54 -1.83 0.60
CA ILE A 14 -4.51 -0.46 1.14
C ILE A 14 -3.08 -0.04 1.49
N ARG A 15 -2.31 -0.89 2.16
CA ARG A 15 -0.90 -0.61 2.51
C ARG A 15 -0.02 -0.40 1.28
N ASP A 16 -0.19 -1.23 0.25
CA ASP A 16 0.58 -1.16 -0.98
C ASP A 16 0.26 0.18 -1.70
N LEU A 17 -1.02 0.57 -1.79
CA LEU A 17 -1.43 1.87 -2.35
C LEU A 17 -0.91 3.07 -1.52
N VAL A 18 -0.91 2.97 -0.19
CA VAL A 18 -0.31 4.02 0.65
C VAL A 18 1.19 4.13 0.40
N ALA A 19 1.90 3.01 0.23
CA ALA A 19 3.32 3.01 -0.12
C ALA A 19 3.60 3.57 -1.53
N GLU A 20 2.62 3.48 -2.44
CA GLU A 20 2.66 4.09 -3.77
C GLU A 20 2.33 5.60 -3.77
N GLY A 21 1.88 6.16 -2.64
CA GLY A 21 1.63 7.59 -2.47
C GLY A 21 0.15 7.99 -2.36
N TYR A 22 -0.78 7.04 -2.31
CA TYR A 22 -2.21 7.31 -2.12
C TYR A 22 -2.53 7.39 -0.63
N HIS A 23 -2.71 8.60 -0.10
CA HIS A 23 -2.75 8.84 1.34
C HIS A 23 -4.16 9.13 1.88
N THR A 24 -5.16 9.20 1.00
CA THR A 24 -6.55 9.49 1.40
C THR A 24 -7.50 8.37 1.02
N LEU A 25 -8.58 8.22 1.80
CA LEU A 25 -9.61 7.23 1.47
C LEU A 25 -10.26 7.54 0.12
N ASN A 26 -10.42 8.80 -0.26
CA ASN A 26 -11.01 9.19 -1.54
C ASN A 26 -10.17 8.68 -2.73
N GLU A 27 -8.84 8.86 -2.68
CA GLU A 27 -7.94 8.33 -3.71
C GLU A 27 -8.02 6.80 -3.81
N ILE A 28 -7.96 6.11 -2.67
CA ILE A 28 -8.03 4.65 -2.62
C ILE A 28 -9.41 4.13 -3.06
N GLN A 29 -10.48 4.84 -2.71
CA GLN A 29 -11.85 4.55 -3.15
C GLN A 29 -11.98 4.70 -4.66
N ALA A 30 -11.41 5.74 -5.26
CA ALA A 30 -11.44 5.95 -6.71
C ALA A 30 -10.77 4.81 -7.48
N LEU A 31 -9.72 4.20 -6.92
CA LEU A 31 -8.98 3.10 -7.53
C LEU A 31 -9.62 1.73 -7.32
N THR A 32 -10.17 1.49 -6.14
CA THR A 32 -10.56 0.13 -5.69
C THR A 32 -12.05 -0.05 -5.45
N GLY A 33 -12.81 1.04 -5.41
CA GLY A 33 -14.20 1.04 -4.95
C GLY A 33 -14.36 0.84 -3.43
N CYS A 34 -13.28 0.76 -2.65
CA CYS A 34 -13.35 0.66 -1.19
C CYS A 34 -14.27 1.76 -0.63
N SER A 35 -15.16 1.40 0.30
CA SER A 35 -16.17 2.32 0.89
C SER A 35 -17.22 2.89 -0.07
N GLY A 36 -17.16 2.62 -1.38
CA GLY A 36 -18.09 3.16 -2.37
C GLY A 36 -19.42 2.40 -2.54
N THR A 37 -19.54 1.16 -2.01
CA THR A 37 -20.74 0.33 -2.20
C THR A 37 -21.71 0.38 -1.02
N CYS A 38 -21.35 -0.26 0.10
CA CYS A 38 -22.21 -0.30 1.30
C CYS A 38 -21.72 0.61 2.43
N GLY A 39 -20.55 1.22 2.30
CA GLY A 39 -19.96 2.14 3.28
C GLY A 39 -19.50 1.52 4.61
N ARG A 40 -19.88 0.29 4.95
CA ARG A 40 -19.60 -0.32 6.27
C ARG A 40 -18.11 -0.44 6.64
N CYS A 41 -17.24 -0.46 5.64
CA CYS A 41 -15.79 -0.53 5.85
C CYS A 41 -15.13 0.82 6.08
N HIS A 42 -15.86 1.95 6.02
CA HIS A 42 -15.29 3.30 5.99
C HIS A 42 -14.29 3.56 7.10
N ASP A 43 -14.73 3.51 8.36
CA ASP A 43 -13.89 3.80 9.52
C ASP A 43 -12.71 2.83 9.64
N HIS A 44 -12.93 1.56 9.26
CA HIS A 44 -11.85 0.57 9.25
C HIS A 44 -10.82 0.85 8.16
N ALA A 45 -11.25 1.27 6.97
CA ALA A 45 -10.35 1.63 5.87
C ALA A 45 -9.53 2.87 6.22
N GLU A 46 -10.13 3.91 6.81
CA GLU A 46 -9.39 5.09 7.29
C GLU A 46 -8.35 4.72 8.34
N ALA A 47 -8.73 3.90 9.34
CA ALA A 47 -7.79 3.46 10.37
C ALA A 47 -6.60 2.68 9.78
N VAL A 48 -6.81 1.87 8.74
CA VAL A 48 -5.71 1.16 8.05
C VAL A 48 -4.81 2.14 7.30
N ILE A 49 -5.37 3.16 6.65
CA ILE A 49 -4.60 4.21 5.96
C ILE A 49 -3.74 4.98 6.97
N GLU A 50 -4.35 5.48 8.04
CA GLU A 50 -3.66 6.22 9.10
C GLU A 50 -2.54 5.39 9.74
N ALA A 51 -2.82 4.13 10.08
CA ALA A 51 -1.81 3.22 10.62
C ALA A 51 -0.66 2.96 9.64
N SER A 52 -0.94 2.96 8.33
CA SER A 52 0.06 2.79 7.28
C SER A 52 0.95 4.02 7.11
N LEU A 53 0.38 5.22 7.28
CA LEU A 53 1.11 6.49 7.25
C LEU A 53 1.94 6.72 8.52
N ALA A 54 1.43 6.30 9.68
CA ALA A 54 2.13 6.42 10.96
C ALA A 54 3.30 5.45 11.09
N ARG A 55 3.26 4.31 10.39
CA ARG A 55 4.38 3.38 10.33
C ARG A 55 5.37 3.85 9.27
N PRO A 56 6.62 4.24 9.61
CA PRO A 56 7.62 4.47 8.57
C PRO A 56 7.73 3.19 7.74
N ALA A 57 7.64 3.32 6.40
CA ALA A 57 7.81 2.21 5.49
C ALA A 57 9.03 1.39 5.93
N SER A 58 8.85 0.08 6.11
CA SER A 58 9.95 -0.81 6.54
C SER A 58 11.16 -0.51 5.67
N PRO A 59 12.37 -0.32 6.24
CA PRO A 59 13.52 0.09 5.46
C PRO A 59 13.70 -0.90 4.31
N VAL A 60 13.60 -0.38 3.08
CA VAL A 60 14.02 -1.11 1.90
C VAL A 60 15.53 -1.19 2.04
N ILE A 61 16.03 -2.29 2.61
CA ILE A 61 17.47 -2.48 2.70
C ILE A 61 17.95 -2.59 1.25
N PRO A 62 18.88 -1.72 0.80
CA PRO A 62 19.51 -1.95 -0.49
C PRO A 62 20.16 -3.33 -0.42
N VAL A 63 19.74 -4.24 -1.31
CA VAL A 63 20.43 -5.53 -1.45
C VAL A 63 21.79 -5.19 -2.05
N ILE A 64 22.78 -5.15 -1.17
CA ILE A 64 24.17 -4.92 -1.52
C ILE A 64 24.71 -6.26 -2.03
N ASP A 65 25.24 -6.28 -3.26
CA ASP A 65 25.92 -7.45 -3.80
C ASP A 65 27.15 -7.79 -2.91
N PRO A 66 27.73 -9.01 -2.95
CA PRO A 66 28.88 -9.38 -2.11
C PRO A 66 30.11 -8.45 -2.26
N SER A 67 30.14 -7.59 -3.29
CA SER A 67 31.17 -6.58 -3.54
C SER A 67 30.84 -5.18 -3.00
N GLY A 68 29.72 -4.98 -2.28
CA GLY A 68 29.42 -3.70 -1.65
C GLY A 68 28.74 -2.66 -2.55
N THR A 69 28.37 -2.99 -3.79
CA THR A 69 27.96 -2.02 -4.82
C THR A 69 26.46 -2.10 -5.13
N SER A 70 25.79 -0.95 -5.18
CA SER A 70 24.43 -0.87 -5.76
C SER A 70 24.55 -0.92 -7.27
N LEU A 71 24.50 -2.12 -7.85
CA LEU A 71 24.75 -2.32 -9.29
C LEU A 71 23.57 -1.82 -10.14
N LEU A 72 23.75 -0.67 -10.79
CA LEU A 72 23.03 -0.27 -12.01
C LEU A 72 23.53 -1.11 -13.19
N LEU A 73 23.11 -2.37 -13.27
CA LEU A 73 23.37 -3.19 -14.45
C LEU A 73 22.21 -3.02 -15.45
N PRO A 74 22.45 -2.54 -16.69
CA PRO A 74 21.47 -2.67 -17.75
C PRO A 74 21.22 -4.17 -18.01
N ARG A 75 19.94 -4.55 -18.16
CA ARG A 75 19.42 -5.94 -18.20
C ARG A 75 19.87 -6.77 -19.42
N THR A 76 21.08 -6.60 -19.92
CA THR A 76 21.61 -7.36 -21.06
C THR A 76 23.09 -7.68 -20.84
N ALA A 77 23.35 -8.68 -20.01
CA ALA A 77 24.53 -9.54 -20.10
C ALA A 77 24.15 -10.92 -19.53
#